data_AF-A0A968PRM2-F1
#
_entry.id   AF-A0A968PRM2-F1
#
_cell.length_a   1.000
_cell.length_b   1.000
_cell.length_c   1.000
_cell.angle_alpha   90.00
_cell.angle_beta   90.00
_cell.angle_gamma   90.00
#
_symmetry.space_group_name_H-M   'P 1'
#
loop_
_entity.id
_entity.type
_entity.pdbx_description
1 polymer ?
#
loop_
_entity_poly.entity_id
_entity_poly.type
_entity_poly.pdbx_seq_one_letter_code
_entity_poly.pdbx_strand_id
1 'polypeptide(L)' 'GYEAIASFRANRPATNLARTLRNTVITTYGQDFATVNTEFQRQGSDKVGRQSQTWLKTPEGWRIVSAHVSLIVL' A
#
# COMPACT_ATOMS: atom_id res chain seq x y z
N GLY A 1 1.44 11.59 10.41
CA GLY A 1 2.74 12.10 9.94
C GLY A 1 3.77 10.98 9.86
N TYR A 2 4.90 11.21 9.18
CA TYR A 2 5.95 10.20 8.93
C TYR A 2 6.45 9.49 10.20
N GLU A 3 6.75 10.23 11.28
CA GLU A 3 7.30 9.67 12.52
C GLU A 3 6.40 8.59 13.14
N ALA A 4 5.09 8.84 13.22
CA ALA A 4 4.13 7.87 13.71
C ALA A 4 4.08 6.60 12.83
N ILE A 5 4.21 6.75 11.51
CA ILE A 5 4.27 5.61 10.58
C ILE A 5 5.57 4.82 10.81
N ALA A 6 6.71 5.49 10.94
CA ALA A 6 8.00 4.85 11.19
C ALA A 6 7.99 4.07 12.52
N SER A 7 7.48 4.68 13.58
CA SER A 7 7.32 4.03 14.89
C SER A 7 6.38 2.83 14.81
N PHE A 8 5.24 2.95 14.11
CA PHE A 8 4.36 1.80 13.86
C PHE A 8 5.07 0.67 13.12
N ARG A 9 5.89 0.97 12.10
CA ARG A 9 6.64 -0.04 11.34
C ARG A 9 7.70 -0.74 12.19
N ALA A 10 8.42 0.00 13.04
CA ALA A 10 9.41 -0.57 13.96
C ALA A 10 8.79 -1.59 14.94
N ASN A 11 7.53 -1.37 15.34
CA ASN A 11 6.83 -2.21 16.31
C ASN A 11 5.91 -3.27 15.69
N ARG A 12 5.74 -3.29 14.36
CA ARG A 12 4.76 -4.18 13.70
C ARG A 12 5.28 -5.62 13.67
N PRO A 13 4.52 -6.61 14.18
CA PRO A 13 4.90 -8.02 14.05
C PRO A 13 5.05 -8.44 12.59
N ALA A 14 6.10 -9.22 12.30
CA ALA A 14 6.38 -9.75 10.96
C ALA A 14 5.53 -10.97 10.59
N THR A 15 4.54 -11.33 11.42
CA THR A 15 3.69 -12.50 11.23
C THR A 15 2.60 -12.23 10.18
N ASN A 16 2.30 -13.24 9.36
CA ASN A 16 1.21 -13.23 8.37
C ASN A 16 1.24 -12.00 7.41
N LEU A 17 2.45 -11.61 6.98
CA LEU A 17 2.64 -10.53 6.01
C LEU A 17 2.48 -11.01 4.56
N ALA A 18 2.69 -12.31 4.31
CA ALA A 18 2.59 -12.92 2.99
C ALA A 18 1.18 -12.75 2.41
N ARG A 19 1.13 -12.37 1.13
CA ARG A 19 -0.12 -12.11 0.40
C ARG A 19 0.12 -12.22 -1.10
N THR A 20 -0.92 -12.63 -1.82
CA THR A 20 -0.94 -12.62 -3.29
C THR A 20 -1.63 -11.35 -3.76
N LEU A 21 -0.97 -10.59 -4.63
CA LEU A 21 -1.55 -9.40 -5.26
C LEU A 21 -2.41 -9.78 -6.45
N ARG A 22 -3.46 -9.01 -6.70
CA ARG A 22 -4.31 -9.13 -7.88
C ARG A 22 -4.87 -7.77 -8.27
N ASN A 23 -5.34 -7.63 -9.51
CA ASN A 23 -5.97 -6.41 -10.02
C ASN A 23 -5.11 -5.15 -9.78
N THR A 24 -3.80 -5.27 -9.97
CA THR A 24 -2.87 -4.13 -9.78
C THR A 24 -3.03 -3.15 -10.94
N VAL A 25 -3.38 -1.92 -10.61
CA VAL A 25 -3.49 -0.80 -11.54
C VAL A 25 -2.53 0.31 -11.10
N ILE A 26 -1.66 0.70 -12.01
CA ILE A 26 -0.69 1.78 -11.83
C ILE A 26 -1.02 2.85 -12.86
N THR A 27 -1.31 4.07 -12.40
CA THR A 27 -1.67 5.20 -13.26
C THR A 27 -0.78 6.39 -12.93
N THR A 28 -0.09 6.94 -13.94
CA THR A 28 0.74 8.14 -13.80
C THR A 28 0.02 9.38 -14.30
N TYR A 29 0.29 10.52 -13.68
CA TYR A 29 -0.22 11.84 -14.09
C TYR A 29 0.98 12.77 -14.27
N GLY A 30 1.35 13.06 -15.52
CA GLY A 30 2.61 13.74 -15.82
C GLY A 30 3.82 12.87 -15.43
N GLN A 31 4.93 13.52 -15.05
CA GLN A 31 6.20 12.84 -14.76
C GLN A 31 6.46 12.60 -13.28
N ASP A 32 5.70 13.25 -12.39
CA ASP A 32 6.05 13.38 -10.98
C ASP A 32 4.95 12.89 -10.03
N PHE A 33 3.83 12.36 -10.54
CA PHE A 33 2.71 11.87 -9.73
C PHE A 33 2.16 10.54 -10.24
N ALA A 34 1.78 9.64 -9.33
CA ALA A 34 1.14 8.37 -9.68
C ALA A 34 0.18 7.88 -8.58
N THR A 35 -0.80 7.08 -8.97
CA THR A 35 -1.56 6.23 -8.05
C THR A 35 -1.25 4.76 -8.33
N VAL A 36 -1.15 3.98 -7.25
CA VAL A 36 -0.93 2.53 -7.30
C VAL A 36 -2.00 1.87 -6.45
N ASN A 37 -2.89 1.13 -7.11
CA ASN A 37 -3.99 0.43 -6.48
C ASN A 37 -3.85 -1.06 -6.73
N THR A 38 -4.08 -1.87 -5.71
CA THR A 38 -4.03 -3.33 -5.82
C THR A 38 -4.98 -3.96 -4.82
N GLU A 39 -5.56 -5.09 -5.20
CA GLU A 39 -6.21 -5.98 -4.25
C GLU A 39 -5.20 -7.03 -3.78
N PHE A 40 -5.42 -7.60 -2.60
CA PHE A 40 -4.61 -8.72 -2.13
C PHE A 40 -5.42 -9.74 -1.34
N GLN A 41 -4.98 -11.00 -1.41
CA GLN A 41 -5.51 -12.10 -0.60
C GLN A 41 -4.42 -12.62 0.33
N ARG A 42 -4.77 -12.91 1.58
CA ARG A 42 -3.90 -13.66 2.51
C ARG A 42 -4.38 -15.10 2.61
N GLN A 43 -3.44 -16.03 2.78
CA GLN A 43 -3.76 -17.42 3.02
C GLN A 43 -4.59 -17.55 4.31
N GLY A 44 -5.70 -18.30 4.24
CA GLY A 44 -6.56 -18.56 5.40
C GLY A 44 -7.46 -17.38 5.82
N SER A 45 -7.51 -16.28 5.07
CA SER A 45 -8.47 -15.19 5.30
C SER A 45 -9.58 -15.24 4.25
N ASP A 46 -10.81 -15.03 4.70
CA ASP A 46 -12.02 -14.81 3.90
C ASP A 46 -12.18 -13.36 3.41
N LYS A 47 -11.42 -12.43 3.99
CA LYS A 47 -11.46 -11.01 3.63
C LYS A 47 -10.61 -10.73 2.40
N VAL A 48 -11.10 -9.81 1.57
CA VAL A 48 -10.35 -9.21 0.46
C VAL A 48 -9.66 -7.95 0.96
N GLY A 49 -8.35 -7.87 0.74
CA GLY A 49 -7.57 -6.68 1.03
C GLY A 49 -7.56 -5.69 -0.13
N ARG A 50 -7.61 -4.40 0.19
CA ARG A 50 -7.41 -3.29 -0.75
C ARG A 50 -6.25 -2.44 -0.26
N GLN A 51 -5.33 -2.11 -1.15
CA GLN A 51 -4.22 -1.20 -0.88
C GLN A 51 -4.21 -0.12 -1.97
N SER A 52 -4.34 1.13 -1.54
CA SER A 52 -4.15 2.31 -2.40
C SER A 52 -2.95 3.11 -1.91
N GLN A 53 -2.18 3.62 -2.86
CA GLN A 53 -1.02 4.47 -2.61
C GLN A 53 -1.03 5.62 -3.59
N THR A 54 -0.71 6.80 -3.10
CA THR A 54 -0.37 7.98 -3.90
C THR A 54 1.12 8.18 -3.81
N TRP A 55 1.75 8.34 -4.98
CA TRP A 55 3.17 8.49 -5.15
C TRP A 55 3.49 9.86 -5.73
N LEU A 56 4.53 10.50 -5.18
CA LEU A 56 5.10 11.74 -5.69
C LEU A 56 6.59 11.53 -5.91
N LYS A 57 7.14 12.06 -6.99
CA LYS A 57 8.58 12.10 -7.24
C LYS A 57 9.19 13.29 -6.50
N THR A 58 10.00 13.02 -5.48
CA THR A 58 10.79 14.02 -4.75
C THR A 58 12.20 14.11 -5.36
N PRO A 59 13.05 15.07 -4.93
CA PRO A 59 14.45 15.10 -5.35
C PRO A 59 15.22 13.79 -5.06
N GLU A 60 14.83 13.06 -4.02
CA GLU A 60 15.39 11.76 -3.63
C GLU A 60 14.70 10.56 -4.32
N GLY A 61 13.82 10.83 -5.29
CA GLY A 61 13.09 9.84 -6.10
C GLY A 61 11.63 9.65 -5.67
N TRP A 62 11.00 8.59 -6.16
CA TRP A 62 9.59 8.29 -5.88
C TRP A 62 9.36 7.94 -4.40
N ARG A 63 8.33 8.54 -3.80
CA ARG A 63 7.92 8.30 -2.41
C ARG A 63 6.40 8.18 -2.31
N ILE A 64 5.94 7.32 -1.39
CA ILE A 64 4.52 7.26 -1.01
C ILE A 64 4.22 8.48 -0.16
N VAL A 65 3.34 9.36 -0.64
CA VAL A 65 2.89 10.55 0.08
C VAL A 65 1.58 10.32 0.84
N SER A 66 0.81 9.32 0.44
CA SER A 66 -0.40 8.86 1.15
C SER A 66 -0.68 7.40 0.82
N ALA A 67 -1.25 6.66 1.78
CA ALA A 67 -1.67 5.29 1.57
C ALA A 67 -2.87 4.92 2.42
N HIS A 68 -3.72 4.02 1.92
CA HIS A 68 -4.81 3.41 2.65
C HIS A 68 -4.76 1.89 2.46
N VAL A 69 -4.96 1.14 3.55
CA VAL A 69 -5.13 -0.31 3.50
C VAL A 69 -6.37 -0.69 4.30
N SER A 70 -7.26 -1.47 3.68
CA SER A 70 -8.48 -1.96 4.31
C SER A 70 -8.77 -3.41 3.95
N LEU A 71 -9.67 -4.03 4.70
CA LEU A 71 -10.16 -5.40 4.48
C LEU A 71 -11.69 -5.34 4.41
N ILE A 72 -12.28 -6.02 3.43
CA ILE A 72 -13.74 -6.13 3.28
C ILE A 72 -14.15 -7.60 3.13
N VAL A 73 -15.39 -7.88 3.52
CA VAL A 73 -16.08 -9.13 3.15
C VAL A 73 -16.90 -8.82 1.89
N LEU A 74 -16.83 -9.71 0.91
CA LEU A 74 -17.65 -9.61 -0.30
C LEU A 74 -19.04 -10.20 -0.07
#